data_AF-F5S4F0-F1
#
_entry.id   AF-F5S4F0-F1
#
_cell.length_a   1.000
_cell.length_b   1.000
_cell.length_c   1.000
_cell.angle_alpha   90.00
_cell.angle_beta   90.00
_cell.angle_gamma   90.00
#
_symmetry.space_group_name_H-M   'P 1'
#
loop_
_entity.id
_entity.type
_entity.pdbx_description
1 polymer ?
#
loop_
_entity_poly.entity_id
_entity_poly.type
_entity_poly.pdbx_seq_one_letter_code
_entity_poly.pdbx_strand_id
1 'polypeptide(L)'
;MAGGRIGFISAPLHQQNGKTRILAVFGKAACTNRVLRGTICVCFVHKGFFMQTFIRATSVLLALFLTACGTTQSSQSNPANQQTSQLLNAKGKWQSLGKISNGNMEVSYDTGSLHVTQGIIQIRSRTVVRDMEKENFINTPDYKTAVGEWEMVCAKQTYRLQSMSFFDVKRNVLAQHSYTHQQTPPMPIQPNTPAKVLFDVACGKTN
;
A
#
# COMPACT_ATOMS: atom_id res chain seq x y z
N MET A 1 8.35 22.91 37.64
CA MET A 1 7.11 23.38 37.01
C MET A 1 7.12 22.83 35.57
N ALA A 2 6.76 21.56 35.35
CA ALA A 2 5.40 21.03 35.22
C ALA A 2 4.57 21.79 34.17
N GLY A 3 4.45 21.19 32.98
CA GLY A 3 3.68 21.72 31.85
C GLY A 3 3.73 20.80 30.64
N GLY A 4 3.59 19.48 30.87
CA GLY A 4 3.44 18.51 29.79
C GLY A 4 2.05 18.59 29.18
N ARG A 5 1.96 18.64 27.85
CA ARG A 5 0.80 18.18 27.07
C ARG A 5 1.31 17.58 25.76
N ILE A 6 1.75 16.33 25.87
CA ILE A 6 1.73 15.35 24.77
C ILE A 6 0.28 14.88 24.69
N GLY A 7 -0.32 14.98 23.50
CA GLY A 7 -1.68 14.55 23.23
C GLY A 7 -1.85 14.21 21.76
N PHE A 8 -1.17 13.15 21.31
CA PHE A 8 -1.47 12.51 20.03
C PHE A 8 -2.54 11.45 20.31
N ILE A 9 -3.78 11.76 19.95
CA ILE A 9 -4.89 10.80 20.01
C ILE A 9 -5.17 10.37 18.58
N SER A 10 -4.97 9.08 18.35
CA SER A 10 -5.37 8.35 17.15
C SER A 10 -6.90 8.21 17.02
N ALA A 11 -7.36 8.07 15.77
CA ALA A 11 -8.66 7.53 15.29
C ALA A 11 -9.95 8.33 15.66
N PRO A 12 -11.10 8.16 14.96
CA PRO A 12 -11.46 7.19 13.92
C PRO A 12 -12.13 7.77 12.65
N LEU A 13 -12.56 6.88 11.74
CA LEU A 13 -13.71 7.13 10.86
C LEU A 13 -14.95 7.39 11.74
N HIS A 14 -15.10 8.62 12.22
CA HIS A 14 -16.27 9.03 12.98
C HIS A 14 -17.37 9.43 12.00
N GLN A 15 -18.46 8.66 11.97
CA GLN A 15 -19.70 9.09 11.35
C GLN A 15 -20.43 10.00 12.35
N GLN A 16 -20.38 11.31 12.15
CA GLN A 16 -21.31 12.26 12.77
C GLN A 16 -22.25 12.80 11.70
N ASN A 17 -23.56 12.73 11.96
CA ASN A 17 -24.60 13.44 11.21
C ASN A 17 -24.62 13.16 9.69
N GLY A 18 -24.65 11.88 9.28
CA GLY A 18 -24.91 11.52 7.87
C GLY A 18 -23.84 11.96 6.87
N LYS A 19 -22.67 12.44 7.32
CA LYS A 19 -21.49 12.74 6.51
C LYS A 19 -20.34 11.81 6.90
N THR A 20 -19.91 10.98 5.95
CA THR A 20 -18.68 10.20 6.10
C THR A 20 -17.50 11.15 5.90
N ARG A 21 -16.68 11.37 6.94
CA ARG A 21 -15.45 12.15 6.83
C ARG A 21 -14.28 11.18 6.69
N ILE A 22 -13.56 11.21 5.57
CA ILE A 22 -12.22 10.64 5.49
C ILE A 22 -11.30 11.66 6.17
N LEU A 23 -10.95 11.45 7.43
CA LEU A 23 -10.01 12.32 8.14
C LEU A 23 -8.61 11.71 8.04
N ALA A 24 -7.85 12.04 6.99
CA ALA A 24 -6.44 11.66 6.94
C ALA A 24 -5.57 12.74 7.59
N VAL A 25 -5.65 13.00 8.89
CA VAL A 25 -4.85 14.11 9.50
C VAL A 25 -3.33 13.85 9.33
N PHE A 26 -2.67 14.63 8.47
CA PHE A 26 -1.20 14.72 8.41
C PHE A 26 -0.77 16.13 8.84
N GLY A 27 -0.01 16.20 9.93
CA GLY A 27 0.57 17.44 10.44
C GLY A 27 1.66 17.98 9.53
N LYS A 28 1.62 19.29 9.26
CA LYS A 28 2.72 20.05 8.67
C LYS A 28 3.96 19.92 9.55
N ALA A 29 5.05 19.37 9.02
CA ALA A 29 6.37 19.63 9.56
C ALA A 29 6.88 20.96 8.98
N ALA A 30 7.00 21.97 9.84
CA ALA A 30 7.70 23.21 9.52
C ALA A 30 9.20 22.91 9.44
N CYS A 31 9.82 23.17 8.29
CA CYS A 31 11.28 23.24 8.17
C CYS A 31 11.78 24.50 8.87
N THR A 32 12.29 24.38 10.09
CA THR A 32 13.16 25.41 10.67
C THR A 32 14.59 25.14 10.23
N ASN A 33 15.07 25.99 9.32
CA ASN A 33 16.46 26.10 8.91
C ASN A 33 17.35 26.38 10.13
N ARG A 34 18.27 25.46 10.46
CA ARG A 34 19.43 25.81 11.26
C ARG A 34 20.67 25.10 10.70
N VAL A 35 21.39 25.87 9.89
CA VAL A 35 22.76 25.65 9.45
C VAL A 35 23.62 25.34 10.66
N LEU A 36 24.32 24.20 10.66
CA LEU A 36 25.53 24.00 11.46
C LEU A 36 26.36 22.84 10.86
N ARG A 37 27.44 23.26 10.19
CA ARG A 37 28.77 22.64 10.02
C ARG A 37 28.85 21.22 9.44
N GLY A 38 29.63 21.15 8.37
CA GLY A 38 29.78 20.00 7.49
C GLY A 38 30.39 18.77 8.13
N THR A 39 30.00 17.62 7.59
CA THR A 39 30.78 16.40 7.55
C THR A 39 30.34 15.63 6.30
N ILE A 40 31.31 15.29 5.45
CA ILE A 40 31.12 14.55 4.21
C ILE A 40 30.85 13.09 4.57
N CYS A 41 29.72 12.52 4.13
CA CYS A 41 29.51 11.07 4.17
C CYS A 41 30.08 10.42 2.92
N VAL A 42 31.18 9.69 3.08
CA VAL A 42 31.74 8.77 2.07
C VAL A 42 30.98 7.44 2.16
N CYS A 43 30.39 6.98 1.06
CA CYS A 43 29.83 5.63 0.96
C CYS A 43 30.95 4.63 0.64
N PHE A 44 31.27 3.74 1.58
CA PHE A 44 32.12 2.58 1.34
C PHE A 44 31.23 1.37 0.97
N VAL A 45 31.33 0.89 -0.27
CA VAL A 45 30.76 -0.40 -0.70
C VAL A 45 31.85 -1.45 -0.61
N HIS A 46 31.79 -2.31 0.40
CA HIS A 46 32.75 -3.41 0.56
C HIS A 46 32.35 -4.57 -0.36
N LYS A 47 33.12 -4.77 -1.44
CA LYS A 47 33.13 -6.00 -2.24
C LYS A 47 33.88 -7.10 -1.46
N GLY A 48 33.30 -8.29 -1.36
CA GLY A 48 34.01 -9.57 -1.13
C GLY A 48 33.55 -10.53 -2.24
N PHE A 49 34.38 -10.93 -3.22
CA PHE A 49 35.55 -11.81 -3.20
C PHE A 49 35.22 -13.23 -2.71
N PHE A 50 34.87 -14.11 -3.64
CA PHE A 50 35.22 -15.54 -3.54
C PHE A 50 35.69 -16.02 -4.92
N MET A 51 36.95 -16.44 -4.93
CA MET A 51 37.71 -16.92 -6.08
C MET A 51 37.78 -18.43 -5.95
N GLN A 52 37.40 -19.18 -6.98
CA GLN A 52 37.85 -20.56 -7.15
C GLN A 52 38.05 -20.85 -8.63
N THR A 53 39.15 -21.54 -8.89
CA THR A 53 39.93 -21.44 -10.11
C THR A 53 39.95 -22.77 -10.86
N PHE A 54 40.00 -22.66 -12.19
CA PHE A 54 40.48 -23.62 -13.21
C PHE A 54 39.73 -24.94 -13.43
N ILE A 55 39.33 -25.15 -14.70
CA ILE A 55 39.88 -26.18 -15.59
C ILE A 55 39.74 -25.66 -17.04
N ARG A 56 40.83 -25.73 -17.80
CA ARG A 56 40.88 -25.51 -19.27
C ARG A 56 40.47 -26.79 -19.98
N ALA A 57 39.64 -26.70 -21.03
CA ALA A 57 39.79 -27.52 -22.25
C ALA A 57 38.87 -27.02 -23.37
N THR A 58 39.52 -26.56 -24.44
CA THR A 58 39.18 -26.67 -25.88
C THR A 58 37.83 -27.27 -26.30
N SER A 59 37.09 -26.54 -27.14
CA SER A 59 36.90 -26.91 -28.55
C SER A 59 36.05 -25.87 -29.29
N VAL A 60 36.61 -25.39 -30.40
CA VAL A 60 35.91 -24.64 -31.45
C VAL A 60 34.98 -25.62 -32.17
N LEU A 61 33.67 -25.36 -32.15
CA LEU A 61 32.75 -25.95 -33.11
C LEU A 61 31.82 -24.85 -33.64
N LEU A 62 32.06 -24.49 -34.89
CA LEU A 62 31.26 -23.60 -35.71
C LEU A 62 30.03 -24.39 -36.19
N ALA A 63 28.85 -24.07 -35.67
CA ALA A 63 27.57 -24.59 -36.17
C ALA A 63 26.72 -23.43 -36.72
N LEU A 64 26.64 -23.35 -38.05
CA LEU A 64 25.70 -22.52 -38.79
C LEU A 64 24.29 -23.11 -38.66
N PHE A 65 23.50 -22.63 -37.71
CA PHE A 65 22.05 -22.80 -37.72
C PHE A 65 21.40 -21.48 -38.16
N LEU A 66 20.99 -21.40 -39.43
CA LEU A 66 20.03 -20.39 -39.88
C LEU A 66 18.67 -20.71 -39.26
N THR A 67 18.45 -20.22 -38.04
CA THR A 67 17.14 -20.20 -37.42
C THR A 67 16.59 -18.80 -37.63
N ALA A 68 15.62 -18.66 -38.53
CA ALA A 68 14.86 -17.42 -38.69
C ALA A 68 14.08 -17.17 -37.39
N CYS A 69 14.69 -16.41 -36.48
CA CYS A 69 14.03 -15.91 -35.29
C CYS A 69 13.08 -14.81 -35.74
N GLY A 70 11.81 -15.16 -35.96
CA GLY A 70 10.73 -14.19 -36.00
C GLY A 70 10.72 -13.46 -34.67
N THR A 71 11.20 -12.23 -34.67
CA THR A 71 11.14 -11.33 -33.52
C THR A 71 9.67 -10.98 -33.30
N THR A 72 8.98 -11.78 -32.49
CA THR A 72 7.77 -11.31 -31.81
C THR A 72 8.18 -10.13 -30.94
N GLN A 73 7.83 -8.93 -31.40
CA GLN A 73 7.86 -7.70 -30.63
C GLN A 73 7.02 -7.92 -29.38
N SER A 74 7.67 -8.30 -28.28
CA SER A 74 7.14 -8.06 -26.95
C SER A 74 7.02 -6.55 -26.82
N SER A 75 5.80 -6.03 -26.89
CA SER A 75 5.51 -4.64 -26.58
C SER A 75 6.11 -4.35 -25.21
N GLN A 76 7.19 -3.58 -25.23
CA GLN A 76 7.99 -3.20 -24.08
C GLN A 76 7.14 -2.25 -23.23
N SER A 77 6.24 -2.82 -22.43
CA SER A 77 5.49 -2.04 -21.44
C SER A 77 6.50 -1.45 -20.47
N ASN A 78 6.51 -0.12 -20.38
CA ASN A 78 7.32 0.59 -19.38
C ASN A 78 7.17 -0.08 -17.99
N PRO A 79 8.26 -0.41 -17.28
CA PRO A 79 8.21 -1.11 -16.00
C PRO A 79 7.30 -0.42 -14.96
N ALA A 80 7.22 0.91 -15.00
CA ALA A 80 6.33 1.71 -14.14
C ALA A 80 4.83 1.47 -14.40
N ASN A 81 4.44 1.12 -15.63
CA ASN A 81 3.04 0.86 -15.99
C ASN A 81 2.60 -0.57 -15.61
N GLN A 82 3.54 -1.51 -15.60
CA GLN A 82 3.29 -2.88 -15.11
C GLN A 82 3.03 -2.92 -13.60
N GLN A 83 3.76 -2.14 -12.80
CA GLN A 83 3.57 -2.12 -11.35
C GLN A 83 2.24 -1.46 -10.93
N THR A 84 1.84 -0.41 -11.64
CA THR A 84 0.56 0.30 -11.43
C THR A 84 -0.65 -0.60 -11.74
N SER A 85 -0.58 -1.38 -12.83
CA SER A 85 -1.64 -2.30 -13.21
C SER A 85 -1.79 -3.46 -12.23
N GLN A 86 -0.68 -3.96 -11.66
CA GLN A 86 -0.73 -4.98 -10.60
C GLN A 86 -1.40 -4.50 -9.31
N LEU A 87 -1.23 -3.23 -8.92
CA LEU A 87 -1.87 -2.70 -7.71
C LEU A 87 -3.39 -2.55 -7.87
N LEU A 88 -3.88 -2.20 -9.05
CA LEU A 88 -5.33 -2.04 -9.26
C LEU A 88 -6.07 -3.35 -9.51
N ASN A 89 -5.36 -4.35 -10.03
CA ASN A 89 -5.94 -5.67 -10.28
C ASN A 89 -5.98 -6.46 -8.97
N ALA A 90 -7.06 -7.22 -8.78
CA ALA A 90 -7.14 -8.17 -7.69
C ALA A 90 -6.19 -9.35 -7.97
N LYS A 91 -5.56 -9.89 -6.93
CA LYS A 91 -4.86 -11.18 -6.98
C LYS A 91 -5.86 -12.32 -7.14
N GLY A 92 -7.03 -12.20 -6.49
CA GLY A 92 -8.20 -13.05 -6.71
C GLY A 92 -9.31 -12.25 -7.36
N LYS A 93 -10.35 -11.91 -6.57
CA LYS A 93 -11.46 -11.06 -6.99
C LYS A 93 -11.68 -9.97 -5.96
N TRP A 94 -12.14 -8.80 -6.41
CA TRP A 94 -12.65 -7.77 -5.52
C TRP A 94 -14.05 -8.16 -5.05
N GLN A 95 -14.20 -8.41 -3.76
CA GLN A 95 -15.47 -8.74 -3.12
C GLN A 95 -15.94 -7.56 -2.28
N SER A 96 -17.19 -7.15 -2.46
CA SER A 96 -17.75 -5.96 -1.82
C SER A 96 -17.87 -6.17 -0.31
N LEU A 97 -17.46 -5.15 0.46
CA LEU A 97 -17.70 -5.01 1.90
C LEU A 97 -18.87 -4.05 2.19
N GLY A 98 -19.45 -3.46 1.14
CA GLY A 98 -20.54 -2.50 1.22
C GLY A 98 -20.16 -1.10 0.73
N LYS A 99 -21.08 -0.16 0.93
CA LYS A 99 -20.93 1.22 0.48
C LYS A 99 -20.87 2.18 1.68
N ILE A 100 -20.08 3.23 1.55
CA ILE A 100 -19.94 4.33 2.49
C ILE A 100 -20.22 5.66 1.79
N SER A 101 -20.19 6.77 2.54
CA SER A 101 -20.44 8.11 2.00
C SER A 101 -21.77 8.20 1.24
N ASN A 102 -22.87 7.80 1.91
CA ASN A 102 -24.22 7.77 1.33
C ASN A 102 -24.31 7.00 0.01
N GLY A 103 -23.50 5.95 -0.15
CA GLY A 103 -23.49 5.12 -1.35
C GLY A 103 -22.52 5.59 -2.44
N ASN A 104 -21.82 6.70 -2.24
CA ASN A 104 -20.92 7.27 -3.22
C ASN A 104 -19.54 6.59 -3.27
N MET A 105 -19.16 5.86 -2.23
CA MET A 105 -17.95 5.05 -2.23
C MET A 105 -18.27 3.58 -2.00
N GLU A 106 -17.71 2.70 -2.82
CA GLU A 106 -17.76 1.25 -2.61
C GLU A 106 -16.44 0.75 -2.05
N VAL A 107 -16.50 -0.01 -0.96
CA VAL A 107 -15.34 -0.64 -0.33
C VAL A 107 -15.38 -2.13 -0.63
N SER A 108 -14.23 -2.69 -0.97
CA SER A 108 -14.07 -4.10 -1.33
C SER A 108 -12.76 -4.64 -0.79
N TYR A 109 -12.63 -5.97 -0.71
CA TYR A 109 -11.37 -6.65 -0.39
C TYR A 109 -10.97 -7.61 -1.51
N ASP A 110 -9.68 -7.89 -1.62
CA ASP A 110 -9.14 -8.83 -2.61
C ASP A 110 -9.08 -10.23 -2.00
N THR A 111 -9.91 -11.15 -2.51
CA THR A 111 -10.00 -12.52 -1.98
C THR A 111 -8.70 -13.31 -2.11
N GLY A 112 -7.81 -12.94 -3.04
CA GLY A 112 -6.51 -13.59 -3.23
C GLY A 112 -5.35 -12.91 -2.49
N SER A 113 -5.63 -11.88 -1.68
CA SER A 113 -4.60 -11.12 -0.95
C SER A 113 -4.38 -11.56 0.49
N LEU A 114 -5.34 -12.32 1.05
CA LEU A 114 -5.28 -12.77 2.43
C LEU A 114 -4.12 -13.72 2.60
N HIS A 115 -3.20 -13.36 3.50
CA HIS A 115 -2.11 -14.23 3.89
C HIS A 115 -1.83 -14.09 5.38
N VAL A 116 -1.38 -15.19 5.98
CA VAL A 116 -1.17 -15.31 7.43
C VAL A 116 0.28 -15.68 7.68
N THR A 117 0.96 -14.87 8.48
CA THR A 117 2.36 -15.09 8.88
C THR A 117 2.48 -14.84 10.38
N GLN A 118 2.86 -15.86 11.15
CA GLN A 118 3.10 -15.74 12.60
C GLN A 118 1.93 -15.10 13.39
N GLY A 119 0.68 -15.42 13.01
CA GLY A 119 -0.52 -14.88 13.67
C GLY A 119 -0.89 -13.44 13.27
N ILE A 120 -0.16 -12.85 12.32
CA ILE A 120 -0.48 -11.59 11.67
C ILE A 120 -1.13 -11.90 10.34
N ILE A 121 -2.32 -11.34 10.11
CA ILE A 121 -3.03 -11.43 8.83
C ILE A 121 -2.78 -10.16 8.04
N GLN A 122 -2.46 -10.30 6.77
CA GLN A 122 -2.41 -9.19 5.83
C GLN A 122 -3.46 -9.36 4.75
N ILE A 123 -4.14 -8.27 4.41
CA ILE A 123 -5.24 -8.26 3.45
C ILE A 123 -5.35 -6.92 2.73
N ARG A 124 -5.73 -6.96 1.46
CA ARG A 124 -5.92 -5.79 0.61
C ARG A 124 -7.36 -5.35 0.59
N SER A 125 -7.53 -4.05 0.62
CA SER A 125 -8.80 -3.38 0.37
C SER A 125 -8.71 -2.45 -0.83
N ARG A 126 -9.86 -2.17 -1.43
CA ARG A 126 -10.02 -1.16 -2.47
C ARG A 126 -11.26 -0.34 -2.20
N THR A 127 -11.12 0.98 -2.29
CA THR A 127 -12.23 1.93 -2.29
C THR A 127 -12.35 2.57 -3.67
N VAL A 128 -13.56 2.58 -4.23
CA VAL A 128 -13.87 3.23 -5.51
C VAL A 128 -14.90 4.33 -5.27
N VAL A 129 -14.55 5.55 -5.65
CA VAL A 129 -15.44 6.72 -5.59
C VAL A 129 -16.30 6.76 -6.85
N ARG A 130 -17.62 6.84 -6.71
CA ARG A 130 -18.55 6.91 -7.85
C ARG A 130 -18.51 8.29 -8.48
N ASP A 131 -18.79 9.33 -7.69
CA ASP A 131 -18.79 10.73 -8.09
C ASP A 131 -17.75 11.51 -7.26
N MET A 132 -16.66 11.91 -7.89
CA MET A 132 -15.56 12.60 -7.19
C MET A 132 -15.93 14.03 -6.78
N GLU A 133 -16.86 14.68 -7.49
CA GLU A 133 -17.29 16.05 -7.19
C GLU A 133 -18.16 16.12 -5.93
N LYS A 134 -18.75 14.99 -5.53
CA LYS A 134 -19.56 14.87 -4.30
C LYS A 134 -18.75 14.52 -3.05
N GLU A 135 -17.45 14.32 -3.18
CA GLU A 135 -16.58 13.97 -2.07
C GLU A 135 -15.70 15.11 -1.60
N ASN A 136 -15.41 15.10 -0.30
CA ASN A 136 -14.42 15.98 0.29
C ASN A 136 -13.19 15.17 0.68
N PHE A 137 -12.15 15.24 -0.15
CA PHE A 137 -10.88 14.57 0.07
C PHE A 137 -10.03 15.37 1.04
N ILE A 138 -10.08 15.02 2.33
CA ILE A 138 -9.27 15.69 3.35
C ILE A 138 -7.92 14.97 3.44
N ASN A 139 -6.85 15.68 3.10
CA ASN A 139 -5.45 15.23 3.20
C ASN A 139 -5.11 13.97 2.40
N THR A 140 -5.89 13.69 1.37
CA THR A 140 -5.58 12.75 0.30
C THR A 140 -5.71 13.51 -1.02
N PRO A 141 -5.02 13.11 -2.10
CA PRO A 141 -5.34 13.65 -3.42
C PRO A 141 -6.78 13.30 -3.79
N ASP A 142 -7.39 14.07 -4.70
CA ASP A 142 -8.69 13.74 -5.27
C ASP A 142 -8.55 12.46 -6.11
N TYR A 143 -9.07 11.33 -5.62
CA TYR A 143 -8.83 10.02 -6.21
C TYR A 143 -10.11 9.36 -6.69
N LYS A 144 -10.00 8.55 -7.76
CA LYS A 144 -11.06 7.66 -8.22
C LYS A 144 -11.02 6.33 -7.48
N THR A 145 -9.82 5.79 -7.31
CA THR A 145 -9.59 4.50 -6.64
C THR A 145 -8.48 4.65 -5.59
N ALA A 146 -8.68 4.06 -4.42
CA ALA A 146 -7.63 3.86 -3.43
C ALA A 146 -7.47 2.36 -3.15
N VAL A 147 -6.23 1.90 -3.00
CA VAL A 147 -5.89 0.52 -2.64
C VAL A 147 -5.02 0.56 -1.39
N GLY A 148 -5.46 -0.13 -0.34
CA GLY A 148 -4.77 -0.17 0.95
C GLY A 148 -4.40 -1.58 1.39
N GLU A 149 -3.19 -1.75 1.90
CA GLU A 149 -2.71 -2.98 2.54
C GLU A 149 -2.91 -2.86 4.05
N TRP A 150 -3.57 -3.85 4.65
CA TRP A 150 -3.89 -3.88 6.07
C TRP A 150 -3.18 -5.02 6.77
N GLU A 151 -2.79 -4.78 8.01
CA GLU A 151 -2.30 -5.76 8.96
C GLU A 151 -3.33 -5.93 10.07
N MET A 152 -3.61 -7.16 10.47
CA MET A 152 -4.63 -7.50 11.45
C MET A 152 -4.12 -8.58 12.38
N VAL A 153 -4.40 -8.42 13.67
CA VAL A 153 -4.05 -9.41 14.69
C VAL A 153 -5.32 -9.86 15.40
N CYS A 154 -5.86 -11.00 14.96
CA CYS A 154 -7.17 -11.49 15.40
C CYS A 154 -7.24 -11.71 16.92
N ALA A 155 -6.17 -12.27 17.51
CA ALA A 155 -6.07 -12.52 18.94
C ALA A 155 -6.10 -11.23 19.79
N LYS A 156 -5.60 -10.12 19.24
CA LYS A 156 -5.54 -8.82 19.92
C LYS A 156 -6.69 -7.88 19.52
N GLN A 157 -7.50 -8.28 18.54
CA GLN A 157 -8.55 -7.44 17.94
C GLN A 157 -8.04 -6.06 17.52
N THR A 158 -6.87 -6.05 16.88
CA THR A 158 -6.26 -4.83 16.35
C THR A 158 -6.08 -4.89 14.84
N TYR A 159 -6.05 -3.71 14.23
CA TYR A 159 -5.72 -3.52 12.82
C TYR A 159 -4.79 -2.33 12.64
N ARG A 160 -4.09 -2.30 11.50
CA ARG A 160 -3.16 -1.25 11.14
C ARG A 160 -3.09 -1.11 9.62
N LEU A 161 -3.04 0.12 9.12
CA LEU A 161 -2.81 0.39 7.71
C LEU A 161 -1.30 0.35 7.42
N GLN A 162 -0.85 -0.47 6.49
CA GLN A 162 0.56 -0.58 6.13
C GLN A 162 0.94 0.33 4.97
N SER A 163 0.06 0.45 3.98
CA SER A 163 0.29 1.29 2.79
C SER A 163 -1.02 1.71 2.14
N MET A 164 -0.96 2.77 1.35
CA MET A 164 -2.08 3.27 0.56
C MET A 164 -1.57 3.78 -0.79
N SER A 165 -2.26 3.40 -1.86
CA SER A 165 -2.04 3.89 -3.23
C SER A 165 -3.30 4.54 -3.76
N PHE A 166 -3.17 5.73 -4.34
CA PHE A 166 -4.27 6.52 -4.90
C PHE A 166 -4.13 6.63 -6.41
N PHE A 167 -5.26 6.53 -7.11
CA PHE A 167 -5.31 6.52 -8.57
C PHE A 167 -6.38 7.47 -9.11
N ASP A 168 -6.08 8.14 -10.21
CA ASP A 168 -7.03 8.98 -10.94
C ASP A 168 -8.02 8.14 -11.78
N VAL A 169 -8.91 8.81 -12.49
CA VAL A 169 -9.91 8.17 -13.38
C VAL A 169 -9.25 7.38 -14.51
N LYS A 170 -8.06 7.79 -14.95
CA LYS A 170 -7.27 7.15 -16.00
C LYS A 170 -6.38 6.02 -15.47
N ARG A 171 -6.50 5.68 -14.18
CA ARG A 171 -5.69 4.68 -13.47
C ARG A 171 -4.21 5.08 -13.28
N ASN A 172 -3.86 6.35 -13.44
CA ASN A 172 -2.53 6.84 -13.12
C ASN A 172 -2.36 6.94 -11.59
N VAL A 173 -1.14 6.69 -11.10
CA VAL A 173 -0.81 6.88 -9.68
C VAL A 173 -0.79 8.38 -9.35
N LEU A 174 -1.59 8.78 -8.36
CA LEU A 174 -1.59 10.13 -7.79
C LEU A 174 -0.63 10.23 -6.61
N ALA A 175 -0.63 9.21 -5.76
CA ALA A 175 0.25 9.12 -4.60
C ALA A 175 0.37 7.66 -4.14
N GLN A 176 1.50 7.34 -3.52
CA GLN A 176 1.72 6.07 -2.83
C GLN A 176 2.43 6.34 -1.51
N HIS A 177 1.91 5.75 -0.44
CA HIS A 177 2.43 5.91 0.90
C HIS A 177 2.63 4.55 1.54
N SER A 178 3.75 4.41 2.25
CA SER A 178 4.03 3.27 3.14
C SER A 178 4.22 3.81 4.55
N TYR A 179 3.64 3.13 5.52
CA TYR A 179 3.56 3.59 6.90
C TYR A 179 4.32 2.67 7.84
N THR A 180 5.15 3.28 8.69
CA THR A 180 5.78 2.57 9.81
C THR A 180 4.78 2.32 10.94
N HIS A 181 5.15 1.46 11.89
CA HIS A 181 4.38 1.21 13.10
C HIS A 181 4.19 2.47 13.96
N GLN A 182 5.14 3.42 13.92
CA GLN A 182 5.03 4.68 14.64
C GLN A 182 4.04 5.63 13.97
N GLN A 183 4.01 5.65 12.63
CA GLN A 183 3.08 6.50 11.86
C GLN A 183 1.65 5.98 11.91
N THR A 184 1.50 4.66 11.95
CA THR A 184 0.21 3.96 12.05
C THR A 184 0.34 2.91 13.14
N PRO A 185 0.12 3.22 14.42
CA PRO A 185 0.14 2.18 15.45
C PRO A 185 -1.06 1.24 15.30
N PRO A 186 -0.97 -0.03 15.77
CA PRO A 186 -2.13 -0.91 15.84
C PRO A 186 -3.27 -0.26 16.63
N MET A 187 -4.46 -0.24 16.04
CA MET A 187 -5.66 0.35 16.63
C MET A 187 -6.67 -0.73 16.98
N PRO A 188 -7.43 -0.58 18.09
CA PRO A 188 -8.53 -1.48 18.41
C PRO A 188 -9.62 -1.40 17.35
N ILE A 189 -10.24 -2.54 17.07
CA ILE A 189 -11.35 -2.65 16.12
C ILE A 189 -12.57 -1.89 16.63
N GLN A 190 -13.12 -0.99 15.80
CA GLN A 190 -14.32 -0.22 16.13
C GLN A 190 -15.56 -0.79 15.46
N PRO A 191 -16.69 -0.94 16.19
CA PRO A 191 -17.93 -1.45 15.62
C PRO A 191 -18.47 -0.51 14.53
N ASN A 192 -19.29 -1.05 13.62
CA ASN A 192 -19.97 -0.28 12.56
C ASN A 192 -19.02 0.48 11.62
N THR A 193 -17.81 -0.05 11.38
CA THR A 193 -16.84 0.52 10.44
C THR A 193 -16.52 -0.46 9.31
N PRO A 194 -16.10 -0.01 8.11
CA PRO A 194 -15.59 -0.90 7.08
C PRO A 194 -14.39 -1.73 7.54
N ALA A 195 -13.56 -1.17 8.43
CA ALA A 195 -12.43 -1.87 9.03
C ALA A 195 -12.87 -3.07 9.88
N LYS A 196 -14.00 -2.97 10.59
CA LYS A 196 -14.60 -4.11 11.31
C LYS A 196 -15.00 -5.23 10.36
N VAL A 197 -15.70 -4.91 9.28
CA VAL A 197 -16.17 -5.91 8.30
C VAL A 197 -14.97 -6.58 7.63
N LEU A 198 -13.95 -5.79 7.23
CA LEU A 198 -12.70 -6.34 6.70
C LEU A 198 -11.98 -7.24 7.71
N PHE A 199 -11.97 -6.86 9.00
CA PHE A 199 -11.40 -7.67 10.07
C PHE A 199 -12.15 -8.97 10.30
N ASP A 200 -13.48 -8.94 10.24
CA ASP A 200 -14.30 -10.15 10.36
C ASP A 200 -14.02 -11.12 9.23
N VAL A 201 -13.91 -10.61 7.99
CA VAL A 201 -13.48 -11.41 6.83
C VAL A 201 -12.09 -12.00 7.05
N ALA A 202 -11.11 -11.18 7.44
CA ALA A 202 -9.73 -11.61 7.63
C ALA A 202 -9.60 -12.68 8.72
N CYS A 203 -10.34 -12.53 9.82
CA CYS A 203 -10.30 -13.42 10.97
C CYS A 203 -11.29 -14.60 10.88
N GLY A 204 -11.91 -14.83 9.72
CA GLY A 204 -12.84 -15.96 9.51
C GLY A 204 -14.14 -15.87 10.32
N LYS A 205 -14.54 -14.66 10.72
CA LYS A 205 -15.78 -14.37 11.44
C LYS A 205 -16.86 -13.83 10.49
N THR A 206 -17.02 -14.43 9.32
CA THR A 206 -18.20 -14.12 8.49
C THR A 206 -19.40 -14.89 9.04
N ASN A 207 -20.41 -14.15 9.50
CA ASN A 207 -21.76 -14.66 9.79
C ASN A 207 -22.33 -15.46 8.62
#